data_AF-A0A420VHW2-F1
#
_entry.id   AF-A0A420VHW2-F1
#
_cell.length_a   1.000
_cell.length_b   1.000
_cell.length_c   1.000
_cell.angle_alpha   90.00
_cell.angle_beta   90.00
_cell.angle_gamma   90.00
#
_symmetry.space_group_name_H-M   'P 1'
#
loop_
_entity.id
_entity.type
_entity.pdbx_description
1 polymer ?
#
loop_
_entity_poly.entity_id
_entity_poly.type
_entity_poly.pdbx_seq_one_letter_code
_entity_poly.pdbx_strand_id
1 'polypeptide(L)'
;MNIRPLTVTEKSLIKLSKNTANAALKQKRQVIKCQIAQLHKENKATKPSLYLHGRIRQLEQELLKYRNIKGYPVRVKTDDCSIVIDYSFLRGIDKKLPSRSWFKWIVVEEDRVIVEYLNQHTKTGGRLELYDFPKHKKELLTNLPVVDITAE
;
A
#
# COMPACT_ATOMS: atom_id res chain seq x y z
N MET A 1 -7.76 13.65 -16.29
CA MET A 1 -6.85 12.58 -15.83
C MET A 1 -6.65 11.52 -16.91
N ASN A 2 -5.40 11.32 -17.31
CA ASN A 2 -4.98 10.22 -18.17
C ASN A 2 -3.72 9.60 -17.56
N ILE A 3 -3.84 8.42 -16.95
CA ILE A 3 -2.67 7.75 -16.34
C ILE A 3 -2.02 6.88 -17.41
N ARG A 4 -0.80 7.25 -17.80
CA ARG A 4 -0.04 6.47 -18.78
C ARG A 4 0.16 5.02 -18.32
N PRO A 5 0.19 4.05 -19.25
CA PRO A 5 0.54 2.68 -18.92
C PRO A 5 1.99 2.60 -18.39
N LEU A 6 2.21 1.73 -17.40
CA LEU A 6 3.57 1.36 -16.99
C LEU A 6 4.29 0.62 -18.13
N THR A 7 5.54 1.01 -18.38
CA THR A 7 6.42 0.35 -19.34
C THR A 7 6.88 -1.02 -18.82
N VAL A 8 7.47 -1.82 -19.70
CA VAL A 8 8.01 -3.14 -19.33
C VAL A 8 9.17 -2.99 -18.34
N THR A 9 10.02 -1.97 -18.52
CA THR A 9 11.16 -1.67 -17.65
C THR A 9 10.72 -1.18 -16.27
N GLU A 10 9.68 -0.37 -16.19
CA GLU A 10 9.10 0.06 -14.91
C GLU A 10 8.52 -1.12 -14.14
N LYS A 11 7.80 -2.02 -14.83
CA LYS A 11 7.24 -3.22 -14.22
C LYS A 11 8.32 -4.15 -13.67
N SER A 12 9.45 -4.30 -14.38
CA SER A 12 10.56 -5.13 -13.91
C SER A 12 11.24 -4.52 -12.68
N LEU A 13 11.46 -3.19 -12.66
CA LEU A 13 11.97 -2.46 -11.49
C LEU A 13 11.04 -2.61 -10.27
N ILE A 14 9.73 -2.40 -10.46
CA ILE A 14 8.74 -2.60 -9.40
C ILE A 14 8.79 -4.04 -8.88
N LYS A 15 8.88 -5.02 -9.78
CA LYS A 15 8.96 -6.43 -9.39
C LYS A 15 10.20 -6.71 -8.54
N LEU A 16 11.35 -6.17 -8.93
CA LEU A 16 12.60 -6.31 -8.18
C LEU A 16 12.48 -5.68 -6.79
N SER A 17 12.12 -4.40 -6.71
CA SER A 17 11.95 -3.66 -5.45
C SER A 17 10.94 -4.33 -4.53
N LYS A 18 9.81 -4.78 -5.07
CA LYS A 18 8.78 -5.52 -4.33
C LYS A 18 9.29 -6.86 -3.80
N ASN A 19 10.06 -7.60 -4.58
CA ASN A 19 10.62 -8.89 -4.16
C ASN A 19 11.62 -8.70 -3.02
N THR A 20 12.51 -7.72 -3.13
CA THR A 20 13.47 -7.36 -2.08
C THR A 20 12.75 -6.94 -0.80
N ALA A 21 11.76 -6.05 -0.90
CA ALA A 21 10.96 -5.62 0.24
C ALA A 21 10.20 -6.80 0.89
N ASN A 22 9.59 -7.67 0.09
CA ASN A 22 8.87 -8.84 0.59
C ASN A 22 9.80 -9.89 1.23
N ALA A 23 11.05 -10.01 0.78
CA ALA A 23 12.05 -10.85 1.43
C ALA A 23 12.40 -10.31 2.83
N ALA A 24 12.64 -9.00 2.96
CA ALA A 24 12.86 -8.36 4.26
C ALA A 24 11.65 -8.49 5.19
N LEU A 25 10.44 -8.28 4.68
CA LEU A 25 9.20 -8.50 5.45
C LEU A 25 9.03 -9.97 5.87
N LYS A 26 9.43 -10.92 5.02
CA LYS A 26 9.41 -12.35 5.34
C LYS A 26 10.35 -12.67 6.50
N GLN A 27 11.56 -12.10 6.52
CA GLN A 27 12.51 -12.27 7.62
C GLN A 27 11.91 -11.72 8.94
N LYS A 28 11.37 -10.49 8.92
CA LYS A 28 10.71 -9.90 10.11
C LYS A 28 9.57 -10.77 10.64
N ARG A 29 8.71 -11.28 9.75
CA ARG A 29 7.65 -12.22 10.13
C ARG A 29 8.18 -13.51 10.73
N GLN A 30 9.28 -14.04 10.20
CA GLN A 30 9.85 -15.29 10.71
C GLN A 30 10.33 -15.12 12.15
N VAL A 31 10.99 -13.99 12.46
CA VAL A 31 11.42 -13.67 13.83
C VAL A 31 10.22 -13.63 14.78
N ILE A 32 9.16 -12.93 14.42
CA ILE A 32 7.93 -12.84 15.24
C ILE A 32 7.27 -14.20 15.41
N LYS A 33 7.19 -15.01 14.34
CA LYS A 33 6.65 -16.38 14.42
C LYS A 33 7.45 -17.27 15.37
N CYS A 34 8.79 -17.17 15.34
CA CYS A 34 9.65 -17.89 16.28
C CYS A 34 9.39 -17.45 17.72
N GLN A 35 9.23 -16.15 17.97
CA GLN A 35 8.88 -15.62 19.30
C GLN A 35 7.52 -16.14 19.80
N ILE A 36 6.49 -16.10 18.95
CA ILE A 36 5.17 -16.66 19.28
C ILE A 36 5.27 -18.15 19.60
N ALA A 37 6.01 -18.92 18.79
CA ALA A 37 6.20 -20.36 19.02
C ALA A 37 6.92 -20.65 20.35
N GLN A 38 7.91 -19.83 20.72
CA GLN A 38 8.61 -19.94 22.00
C GLN A 38 7.66 -19.66 23.17
N LEU A 39 6.88 -18.58 23.11
CA LEU A 39 5.90 -18.23 24.14
C LEU A 39 4.81 -19.30 24.29
N HIS A 40 4.38 -19.92 23.19
CA HIS A 40 3.45 -21.06 23.27
C HIS A 40 4.05 -22.29 23.96
N LYS A 41 5.34 -22.58 23.75
CA LYS A 41 6.03 -23.67 24.46
C LYS A 41 6.13 -23.37 25.95
N GLU A 42 6.52 -22.14 26.30
CA GLU A 42 6.59 -21.68 27.68
C GLU A 42 5.22 -21.73 28.37
N ASN A 43 4.17 -21.22 27.73
CA ASN A 43 2.81 -21.23 28.27
C ASN A 43 2.19 -22.64 28.39
N LYS A 44 2.77 -23.65 27.74
CA LYS A 44 2.40 -25.06 27.90
C LYS A 44 3.20 -25.74 29.02
N ALA A 45 4.47 -25.39 29.17
CA ALA A 45 5.36 -25.96 30.19
C ALA A 45 5.09 -25.37 31.57
N THR A 46 4.76 -24.08 31.64
CA THR A 46 4.31 -23.37 32.84
C THR A 46 2.78 -23.35 32.84
N LYS A 47 2.13 -23.27 34.01
CA LYS A 47 0.66 -23.07 34.07
C LYS A 47 0.27 -21.85 33.22
N PRO A 48 -0.82 -21.92 32.42
CA PRO A 48 -1.20 -20.85 31.51
C PRO A 48 -1.27 -19.48 32.22
N SER A 49 -0.52 -18.50 31.70
CA SER A 49 -0.47 -17.15 32.27
C SER A 49 -1.20 -16.16 31.37
N LEU A 50 -2.04 -15.32 31.97
CA LEU A 50 -2.71 -14.19 31.31
C LEU A 50 -1.71 -13.25 30.64
N TYR A 51 -0.52 -13.08 31.24
CA TYR A 51 0.56 -12.25 30.70
C TYR A 51 1.07 -12.80 29.36
N LEU A 52 1.35 -14.11 29.29
CA LEU A 52 1.85 -14.76 28.07
C LEU A 52 0.79 -14.69 26.95
N HIS A 53 -0.49 -14.85 27.29
CA HIS A 53 -1.59 -14.65 26.34
C HIS A 53 -1.64 -13.23 25.77
N GLY A 54 -1.52 -12.22 26.64
CA GLY A 54 -1.48 -10.82 26.22
C GLY A 54 -0.31 -10.55 25.26
N ARG A 55 0.87 -11.10 25.57
CA ARG A 55 2.06 -10.93 24.73
C ARG A 55 1.93 -11.61 23.37
N ILE A 56 1.40 -12.84 23.32
CA ILE A 56 1.15 -13.56 22.06
C ILE A 56 0.21 -12.73 21.16
N ARG A 57 -0.89 -12.21 21.71
CA ARG A 57 -1.85 -11.39 20.97
C ARG A 57 -1.21 -10.12 20.39
N GLN A 58 -0.32 -9.47 21.13
CA GLN A 58 0.43 -8.30 20.63
C GLN A 58 1.32 -8.68 19.43
N LEU A 59 2.03 -9.80 19.51
CA LEU A 59 2.90 -10.28 18.43
C LEU A 59 2.08 -10.67 17.19
N GLU A 60 0.89 -11.25 17.37
CA GLU A 60 -0.03 -11.53 16.26
C GLU A 60 -0.49 -10.25 15.54
N GLN A 61 -0.82 -9.20 16.30
CA GLN A 61 -1.13 -7.89 15.73
C GLN A 61 0.08 -7.28 15.00
N GLU A 62 1.28 -7.48 15.53
CA GLU A 62 2.51 -7.04 14.87
C GLU A 62 2.75 -7.76 13.54
N LEU A 63 2.45 -9.06 13.49
CA LEU A 63 2.56 -9.88 12.28
C LEU A 63 1.70 -9.33 11.13
N LEU A 64 0.51 -8.78 11.44
CA LEU A 64 -0.37 -8.13 10.46
C LEU A 64 0.29 -6.93 9.78
N LYS A 65 1.14 -6.17 10.49
CA LYS A 65 1.86 -5.00 9.95
C LYS A 65 2.86 -5.41 8.87
N TYR A 66 3.44 -6.60 8.98
CA TYR A 66 4.45 -7.12 8.05
C TYR A 66 3.89 -7.99 6.92
N ARG A 67 2.60 -7.86 6.57
CA ARG A 67 2.03 -8.52 5.39
C ARG A 67 2.76 -8.11 4.10
N ASN A 68 2.85 -9.05 3.15
CA ASN A 68 3.45 -8.82 1.84
C ASN A 68 2.84 -7.59 1.15
N ILE A 69 3.69 -6.86 0.45
CA ILE A 69 3.30 -5.81 -0.49
C ILE A 69 2.75 -6.50 -1.74
N LYS A 70 1.53 -6.13 -2.13
CA LYS A 70 0.82 -6.62 -3.32
C LYS A 70 0.78 -5.52 -4.40
N GLY A 71 0.38 -5.90 -5.61
CA GLY A 71 0.19 -4.97 -6.72
C GLY A 71 1.47 -4.41 -7.30
N TYR A 72 1.38 -3.17 -7.79
CA TYR A 72 2.45 -2.43 -8.43
C TYR A 72 2.66 -1.10 -7.69
N PRO A 73 3.41 -1.10 -6.56
CA PRO A 73 3.69 0.15 -5.87
C PRO A 73 4.46 1.10 -6.79
N VAL A 74 4.00 2.34 -6.88
CA VAL A 74 4.61 3.42 -7.65
C VAL A 74 4.67 4.66 -6.78
N ARG A 75 5.66 5.52 -7.04
CA ARG A 75 5.67 6.85 -6.42
C ARG A 75 4.85 7.78 -7.31
N VAL A 76 3.77 8.31 -6.78
CA VAL A 76 3.01 9.37 -7.42
C VAL A 76 3.57 10.69 -6.93
N LYS A 77 3.86 11.59 -7.87
CA LYS A 77 4.36 12.92 -7.55
C LYS A 77 3.42 13.98 -8.14
N THR A 78 3.16 15.00 -7.34
CA THR A 78 2.61 16.30 -7.71
C THR A 78 3.63 17.37 -7.32
N ASP A 79 3.40 18.63 -7.70
CA ASP A 79 4.38 19.71 -7.54
C ASP A 79 5.01 19.78 -6.13
N ASP A 80 4.19 19.64 -5.08
CA ASP A 80 4.66 19.79 -3.69
C ASP A 80 4.74 18.48 -2.89
N CYS A 81 4.16 17.38 -3.38
CA CYS A 81 3.95 16.15 -2.60
C CYS A 81 4.33 14.88 -3.37
N SER A 82 4.76 13.85 -2.64
CA SER A 82 4.95 12.51 -3.22
C SER A 82 4.44 11.42 -2.28
N ILE A 83 3.73 10.46 -2.85
CA ILE A 83 3.09 9.37 -2.12
C ILE A 83 3.36 8.03 -2.80
N VAL A 84 3.43 6.94 -2.05
CA VAL A 84 3.59 5.60 -2.62
C VAL A 84 2.24 4.89 -2.59
N ILE A 85 1.70 4.54 -3.76
CA ILE A 85 0.42 3.82 -3.85
C ILE A 85 0.48 2.70 -4.87
N ASP A 86 -0.45 1.76 -4.81
CA ASP A 86 -0.55 0.69 -5.80
C ASP A 86 -1.22 1.22 -7.08
N TYR A 87 -0.41 1.28 -8.15
CA TYR A 87 -0.81 1.70 -9.48
C TYR A 87 -2.07 1.01 -10.01
N SER A 88 -2.31 -0.24 -9.59
CA SER A 88 -3.48 -1.01 -10.03
C SER A 88 -4.79 -0.35 -9.58
N PHE A 89 -4.81 0.30 -8.40
CA PHE A 89 -5.98 1.03 -7.92
C PHE A 89 -6.22 2.29 -8.74
N LEU A 90 -5.17 3.11 -8.92
CA LEU A 90 -5.24 4.32 -9.75
C LEU A 90 -5.75 4.03 -11.16
N ARG A 91 -5.15 3.04 -11.82
CA ARG A 91 -5.58 2.64 -13.17
C ARG A 91 -6.98 2.05 -13.19
N GLY A 92 -7.38 1.35 -12.12
CA GLY A 92 -8.73 0.85 -11.95
C GLY A 92 -9.76 1.98 -11.92
N ILE A 93 -9.46 3.05 -11.20
CA ILE A 93 -10.30 4.25 -11.14
C ILE A 93 -10.38 4.92 -12.52
N ASP A 94 -9.23 5.11 -13.17
CA ASP A 94 -9.17 5.75 -14.49
C ASP A 94 -10.02 5.03 -15.54
N LYS A 95 -9.98 3.68 -15.51
CA LYS A 95 -10.77 2.83 -16.41
C LYS A 95 -12.26 2.81 -16.09
N LYS A 96 -12.63 2.84 -14.80
CA LYS A 96 -14.03 2.77 -14.36
C LYS A 96 -14.77 4.10 -14.56
N LEU A 97 -14.04 5.21 -14.55
CA LEU A 97 -14.57 6.56 -14.72
C LEU A 97 -14.06 7.15 -16.05
N PRO A 98 -14.69 6.78 -17.19
CA PRO A 98 -14.25 7.25 -18.50
C PRO A 98 -14.44 8.76 -18.63
N SER A 99 -13.44 9.44 -19.17
CA SER A 99 -13.40 10.91 -19.27
C SER A 99 -14.53 11.51 -20.14
N ARG A 100 -15.20 10.69 -20.97
CA ARG A 100 -16.34 11.13 -21.79
C ARG A 100 -17.60 11.42 -20.99
N SER A 101 -17.75 10.84 -19.79
CA SER A 101 -18.96 10.98 -18.98
C SER A 101 -18.68 11.48 -17.56
N TRP A 102 -17.40 11.47 -17.15
CA TRP A 102 -16.97 11.82 -15.80
C TRP A 102 -15.88 12.87 -15.84
N PHE A 103 -16.09 13.97 -15.13
CA PHE A 103 -15.00 14.84 -14.70
C PHE A 103 -14.30 14.22 -13.51
N LYS A 104 -12.97 14.38 -13.44
CA LYS A 104 -12.10 13.78 -12.43
C LYS A 104 -11.04 14.79 -12.01
N TRP A 105 -10.90 15.01 -10.71
CA TRP A 105 -9.84 15.84 -10.13
C TRP A 105 -9.01 14.98 -9.17
N ILE A 106 -7.69 15.15 -9.23
CA ILE A 106 -6.78 14.51 -8.29
C ILE A 106 -6.16 15.60 -7.41
N VAL A 107 -6.26 15.39 -6.11
CA VAL A 107 -5.53 16.15 -5.11
C VAL A 107 -4.63 15.16 -4.37
N VAL A 108 -3.34 15.46 -4.30
CA VAL A 108 -2.39 14.70 -3.49
C VAL A 108 -2.11 15.51 -2.24
N GLU A 109 -2.47 14.95 -1.10
CA GLU A 109 -2.13 15.45 0.23
C GLU A 109 -0.99 14.59 0.80
N GLU A 110 -0.42 15.00 1.94
CA GLU A 110 0.81 14.40 2.51
C GLU A 110 0.74 12.87 2.67
N ASP A 111 -0.43 12.30 2.97
CA ASP A 111 -0.61 10.88 3.27
C ASP A 111 -1.69 10.17 2.42
N ARG A 112 -2.33 10.89 1.49
CA ARG A 112 -3.42 10.36 0.68
C ARG A 112 -3.55 11.00 -0.69
N VAL A 113 -4.06 10.24 -1.64
CA VAL A 113 -4.56 10.74 -2.92
C VAL A 113 -6.07 10.77 -2.86
N ILE A 114 -6.65 11.93 -3.12
CA ILE A 114 -8.08 12.14 -3.23
C ILE A 114 -8.43 12.20 -4.71
N VAL A 115 -9.36 11.34 -5.13
CA VAL A 115 -9.97 11.37 -6.46
C VAL A 115 -11.40 11.83 -6.32
N GLU A 116 -11.67 13.07 -6.72
CA GLU A 116 -13.02 13.60 -6.83
C GLU A 116 -13.56 13.35 -8.24
N TYR A 117 -14.82 12.96 -8.36
CA TYR A 117 -15.43 12.68 -9.65
C TYR A 117 -16.87 13.16 -9.73
N LEU A 118 -17.27 13.63 -10.91
CA LEU A 118 -18.61 14.15 -11.19
C LEU A 118 -19.10 13.65 -12.54
N ASN A 119 -20.29 13.04 -12.57
CA ASN A 119 -20.94 12.64 -13.80
C ASN A 119 -21.52 13.88 -14.51
N GLN A 120 -21.20 14.02 -15.80
CA GLN A 120 -21.60 15.18 -16.60
C GLN A 120 -23.13 15.25 -16.79
N HIS A 121 -23.78 14.09 -16.92
CA HIS A 121 -25.19 13.97 -17.26
C HIS A 121 -26.08 13.97 -16.01
N THR A 122 -25.76 13.12 -15.03
CA THR A 122 -26.60 12.95 -13.84
C THR A 122 -26.29 13.97 -12.74
N LYS A 123 -25.19 14.72 -12.86
CA LYS A 123 -24.64 15.60 -11.81
C LYS A 123 -24.37 14.89 -10.48
N THR A 124 -24.32 13.56 -10.50
CA THR A 124 -23.94 12.76 -9.32
C THR A 124 -22.43 12.64 -9.26
N GLY A 125 -21.88 12.81 -8.08
CA GLY A 125 -20.45 12.76 -7.85
C GLY A 125 -20.09 11.97 -6.60
N GLY A 126 -18.80 11.92 -6.34
CA GLY A 126 -18.27 11.29 -5.14
C GLY A 126 -16.79 11.57 -4.98
N ARG A 127 -16.26 11.07 -3.87
CA ARG A 127 -14.88 11.22 -3.47
C ARG A 127 -14.33 9.86 -3.09
N LEU A 128 -13.14 9.53 -3.60
CA LEU A 128 -12.42 8.31 -3.28
C LEU A 128 -11.06 8.66 -2.71
N GLU A 129 -10.73 8.07 -1.56
CA GLU A 129 -9.46 8.31 -0.87
C GLU A 129 -8.58 7.07 -0.98
N LEU A 130 -7.34 7.29 -1.43
CA LEU A 130 -6.30 6.27 -1.50
C LEU A 130 -5.19 6.64 -0.54
N TYR A 131 -4.98 5.80 0.46
CA TYR A 131 -3.98 6.04 1.49
C TYR A 131 -2.60 5.54 1.07
N ASP A 132 -1.57 6.21 1.56
CA ASP A 132 -0.18 5.83 1.37
C ASP A 132 0.14 4.45 1.97
N PHE A 133 1.22 3.84 1.49
CA PHE A 133 1.79 2.69 2.20
C PHE A 133 2.28 3.12 3.60
N PRO A 134 2.12 2.24 4.62
CA PRO A 134 2.72 2.47 5.93
C PRO A 134 4.22 2.75 5.85
N LYS A 135 4.73 3.66 6.69
CA LYS A 135 6.12 4.14 6.68
C LYS A 135 7.16 3.01 6.59
N HIS A 136 7.01 1.96 7.40
CA HIS A 136 7.93 0.81 7.42
C HIS A 136 7.95 0.00 6.12
N LYS A 137 6.92 0.11 5.27
CA LYS A 137 6.90 -0.50 3.93
C LYS A 137 7.50 0.43 2.89
N LYS A 138 7.28 1.75 3.00
CA LYS A 138 7.89 2.76 2.13
C LYS A 138 9.41 2.73 2.19
N GLU A 139 9.97 2.62 3.40
CA GLU A 139 11.41 2.52 3.62
C GLU A 139 12.05 1.31 2.91
N LEU A 140 11.27 0.24 2.69
CA LEU A 140 11.73 -0.96 1.95
C LEU A 140 11.57 -0.82 0.43
N LEU A 141 10.88 0.22 -0.05
CA LEU A 141 10.56 0.48 -1.45
C LEU A 141 11.42 1.62 -1.99
N THR A 142 12.73 1.39 -2.03
CA THR A 142 13.73 2.43 -2.34
C THR A 142 13.78 2.83 -3.82
N ASN A 143 13.54 1.89 -4.74
CA ASN A 143 13.68 2.09 -6.19
C ASN A 143 12.35 1.87 -6.91
N LEU A 144 11.40 2.81 -6.73
CA LEU A 144 10.14 2.78 -7.43
C LEU A 144 10.13 3.81 -8.57
N PRO A 145 9.52 3.47 -9.73
CA PRO A 145 9.31 4.45 -10.78
C PRO A 145 8.34 5.54 -10.30
N VAL A 146 8.59 6.75 -10.78
CA VAL A 146 7.73 7.90 -10.54
C VAL A 146 6.72 7.98 -11.67
N VAL A 147 5.44 8.11 -11.30
CA VAL A 147 4.34 8.37 -12.21
C VAL A 147 3.82 9.76 -11.89
N ASP A 148 4.07 10.69 -12.80
CA ASP A 148 3.50 12.02 -12.72
C ASP A 148 2.02 11.94 -13.06
N ILE A 149 1.20 12.60 -12.25
CA ILE A 149 -0.23 12.78 -12.52
C ILE A 149 -0.39 14.24 -12.92
N THR A 150 -0.56 14.49 -14.21
CA THR A 150 -0.97 15.82 -14.67
C THR A 150 -2.46 15.98 -14.39
N ALA A 151 -2.78 16.91 -13.49
CA ALA A 151 -4.11 17.47 -13.35
C ALA A 151 -4.28 18.51 -14.45
N GLU A 152 -4.83 18.10 -15.60
CA GLU A 152 -5.50 19.03 -16.52
C GLU A 152 -6.91 19.30 -16.02
#